data_AF-A0A1Z8WW29-F1
#
_entry.id   AF-A0A1Z8WW29-F1
#
_cell.length_a   1.000
_cell.length_b   1.000
_cell.length_c   1.000
_cell.angle_alpha   90.00
_cell.angle_beta   90.00
_cell.angle_gamma   90.00
#
_symmetry.space_group_name_H-M   'P 1'
#
loop_
_entity.id
_entity.type
_entity.pdbx_description
1 polymer ?
#
loop_
_entity_poly.entity_id
_entity_poly.type
_entity_poly.pdbx_seq_one_letter_code
_entity_poly.pdbx_strand_id
1 'polypeptide(L)' 'MKAAVLFETKGKLSVENVDISEPKKDEVLVKIKASGLCHTDWETMHGYQPVNLPAIIGHEGA' A
#
# COMPACT_ATOMS: atom_id res chain seq x y z
N MET A 1 -0.31 8.77 -9.94
CA MET A 1 -0.58 9.25 -8.56
C MET A 1 0.59 8.90 -7.64
N LYS A 2 0.69 9.45 -6.42
CA LYS A 2 1.75 9.05 -5.47
C LYS A 2 1.28 7.90 -4.57
N ALA A 3 2.16 6.96 -4.25
CA ALA A 3 1.92 5.88 -3.30
C ALA A 3 3.17 5.59 -2.45
N ALA A 4 2.97 5.05 -1.24
CA ALA A 4 4.06 4.52 -0.42
C ALA A 4 4.29 3.05 -0.79
N VAL A 5 5.46 2.74 -1.34
CA VAL A 5 5.82 1.41 -1.87
C VAL A 5 6.88 0.77 -0.97
N LEU A 6 6.62 -0.48 -0.56
CA LEU A 6 7.56 -1.35 0.12
C LEU A 6 8.26 -2.22 -0.93
N PHE A 7 9.55 -1.99 -1.15
CA PHE A 7 10.36 -2.80 -2.08
C PHE A 7 10.94 -4.06 -1.43
N GLU A 8 11.30 -3.96 -0.15
CA GLU A 8 11.87 -5.06 0.63
C GLU A 8 11.42 -4.99 2.09
N THR A 9 11.30 -6.14 2.75
CA THR A 9 11.04 -6.19 4.19
C THR A 9 12.26 -5.71 4.97
N LYS A 10 12.04 -5.14 6.16
CA LYS A 10 13.03 -4.42 6.98
C LYS A 10 13.64 -3.19 6.28
N GLY A 11 13.13 -2.83 5.10
CA GLY A 11 13.44 -1.60 4.39
C GLY A 11 12.54 -0.43 4.80
N LYS A 12 12.65 0.68 4.08
CA LYS A 12 11.78 1.86 4.23
C LYS A 12 10.74 1.87 3.13
N LEU A 13 9.58 2.46 3.43
CA LEU A 13 8.63 2.86 2.39
C LEU A 13 9.23 3.98 1.55
N SER A 14 9.12 3.88 0.22
CA SER A 14 9.46 4.96 -0.71
C SER A 14 8.20 5.59 -1.27
N VAL A 15 8.17 6.91 -1.44
CA VAL A 15 7.03 7.60 -2.05
C VAL A 15 7.28 7.72 -3.55
N GLU A 16 6.61 6.86 -4.31
CA GLU A 16 6.80 6.74 -5.76
C GLU A 16 5.60 7.30 -6.54
N ASN A 17 5.86 7.67 -7.79
CA ASN A 17 4.77 7.86 -8.76
C ASN A 17 4.37 6.51 -9.33
N VAL A 18 3.08 6.22 -9.33
CA VAL A 18 2.50 4.99 -9.85
C VAL A 18 1.32 5.28 -10.77
N ASP A 19 1.10 4.40 -11.73
CA ASP A 19 -0.07 4.41 -12.59
C ASP A 19 -1.15 3.49 -12.04
N ILE A 20 -2.41 3.94 -12.14
CA ILE A 20 -3.58 3.13 -11.78
C ILE A 20 -4.45 3.00 -13.02
N SER A 21 -4.85 1.78 -13.34
CA SER A 21 -5.77 1.54 -14.45
C SER A 21 -7.19 1.97 -14.09
N GLU A 22 -8.00 2.22 -15.11
CA GLU A 22 -9.44 2.40 -14.93
C GLU A 22 -10.07 1.14 -14.31
N PRO A 23 -11.09 1.29 -13.44
CA PRO A 23 -11.74 0.15 -12.80
C PRO A 23 -12.47 -0.72 -13.84
N LYS A 24 -12.40 -2.04 -13.67
CA LYS A 24 -13.15 -3.00 -14.47
C LYS A 24 -14.58 -3.17 -13.92
N LYS A 25 -15.33 -4.10 -14.51
CA LYS A 25 -16.66 -4.48 -14.01
C LYS A 25 -16.55 -4.94 -12.55
N ASP A 26 -17.43 -4.40 -11.71
CA ASP A 26 -17.55 -4.69 -10.27
C ASP A 26 -16.35 -4.21 -9.42
N GLU A 27 -15.49 -3.34 -9.97
CA GLU A 27 -14.43 -2.64 -9.23
C GLU A 27 -14.80 -1.17 -8.98
N VAL A 28 -14.25 -0.57 -7.92
CA VAL A 28 -14.39 0.86 -7.63
C VAL A 28 -13.03 1.52 -7.51
N LEU A 29 -12.87 2.68 -8.16
CA LEU A 29 -11.69 3.51 -7.99
C LEU A 29 -11.97 4.57 -6.93
N VAL A 30 -11.25 4.48 -5.80
CA VAL A 30 -11.45 5.36 -4.65
C VAL A 30 -10.31 6.37 -4.56
N LYS A 31 -10.66 7.65 -4.46
CA LYS A 31 -9.70 8.70 -4.12
C LYS A 31 -9.56 8.79 -2.60
N ILE A 32 -8.59 8.08 -2.05
CA ILE A 32 -8.29 8.07 -0.61
C ILE A 32 -7.91 9.48 -0.13
N LYS A 33 -8.59 9.97 0.91
CA LYS A 33 -8.33 11.28 1.53
C LYS A 33 -7.41 11.14 2.73
N ALA A 34 -7.55 10.07 3.50
CA ALA A 34 -6.70 9.71 4.62
C ALA A 34 -6.60 8.19 4.78
N SER A 35 -5.53 7.70 5.40
CA SER A 35 -5.42 6.31 5.83
C SER A 35 -4.78 6.26 7.21
N GLY A 36 -5.31 5.41 8.09
CA GLY A 36 -4.65 5.05 9.34
C GLY A 36 -3.35 4.27 9.10
N LEU A 37 -2.49 4.26 10.11
CA LEU A 37 -1.32 3.39 10.18
C LEU A 37 -1.54 2.42 11.34
N CYS A 38 -1.65 1.15 11.01
CA CYS A 38 -1.93 0.09 11.96
C CYS A 38 -0.65 -0.70 12.29
N HIS A 39 -0.66 -1.40 13.44
CA HIS A 39 0.44 -2.28 13.81
C HIS A 39 0.68 -3.38 12.78
N THR A 40 -0.36 -3.87 12.10
CA THR A 40 -0.24 -4.87 11.03
C THR A 40 0.56 -4.35 9.82
N ASP A 41 0.45 -3.06 9.50
CA ASP A 41 1.26 -2.46 8.43
C ASP A 41 2.75 -2.49 8.83
N TRP A 42 3.04 -2.18 10.09
CA TRP A 42 4.39 -2.27 10.65
C TRP A 42 4.93 -3.70 10.66
N GLU A 43 4.11 -4.69 11.05
CA GLU A 43 4.49 -6.10 11.00
C GLU A 43 4.83 -6.56 9.57
N THR A 44 4.03 -6.12 8.60
CA THR A 44 4.25 -6.38 7.17
C THR A 44 5.57 -5.78 6.71
N MET A 45 5.85 -4.52 7.06
CA MET A 45 7.13 -3.87 6.73
C MET A 45 8.33 -4.64 7.29
N HIS A 46 8.21 -5.30 8.45
CA HIS A 46 9.30 -6.05 9.08
C HIS A 46 9.36 -7.53 8.67
N GLY A 47 8.43 -7.98 7.81
CA GLY A 47 8.37 -9.35 7.30
C GLY A 47 7.80 -10.36 8.28
N TYR A 48 7.07 -9.91 9.30
CA TYR A 48 6.32 -10.80 10.20
C TYR A 48 5.00 -11.27 9.56
N GLN A 49 4.39 -10.42 8.72
CA GLN A 49 3.29 -10.82 7.84
C GLN A 49 3.81 -11.06 6.42
N PRO A 50 3.39 -12.15 5.75
CA PRO A 50 3.78 -12.42 4.38
C PRO A 50 3.15 -11.40 3.42
N VAL A 51 3.94 -10.87 2.50
CA VAL A 51 3.48 -9.97 1.43
C VAL A 51 4.29 -10.21 0.17
N ASN A 52 3.65 -10.11 -0.99
CA ASN A 52 4.34 -10.13 -2.28
C ASN A 52 4.95 -8.76 -2.55
N LEU A 53 6.27 -8.71 -2.73
CA LEU A 53 7.00 -7.48 -2.98
C LEU A 53 7.25 -7.27 -4.50
N PRO A 54 7.27 -6.01 -4.99
CA PRO A 54 6.98 -4.78 -4.25
C PRO A 54 5.49 -4.63 -3.92
N ALA A 55 5.18 -3.98 -2.80
CA ALA A 55 3.82 -3.85 -2.28
C ALA A 55 3.43 -2.40 -1.95
N ILE A 56 2.17 -2.03 -2.21
CA ILE A 56 1.52 -0.87 -1.59
C ILE A 56 0.64 -1.43 -0.46
N ILE A 57 1.01 -1.15 0.78
CA ILE A 57 0.31 -1.62 1.99
C ILE A 57 -0.65 -0.54 2.54
N GLY A 58 -1.29 -0.83 3.68
CA GLY A 58 -2.30 0.05 4.29
C GLY A 58 -3.71 -0.48 4.04
N HIS A 59 -4.52 -0.53 5.11
CA HIS A 59 -5.85 -1.15 5.09
C HIS A 59 -6.92 -0.35 5.84
N GLU A 60 -6.63 0.91 6.19
CA GLU A 60 -7.50 1.78 6.99
C GLU A 60 -7.83 3.11 6.27
N GLY A 61 -8.11 3.03 4.95
CA GLY A 61 -8.36 4.20 4.09
C GLY A 61 -9.79 4.73 4.13
N ALA A 62 -9.95 6.05 4.02
CA ALA A 62 -11.22 6.78 3.86
C ALA A 62 -11.08 7.99 2.92
#